data_AF-A0A7R7EKW1-F1
#
_entry.id   AF-A0A7R7EKW1-F1
#
_cell.length_a   1.000
_cell.length_b   1.000
_cell.length_c   1.000
_cell.angle_alpha   90.00
_cell.angle_beta   90.00
_cell.angle_gamma   90.00
#
_symmetry.space_group_name_H-M   'P 1'
#
loop_
_entity.id
_entity.type
_entity.pdbx_description
1 polymer ?
#
loop_
_entity_poly.entity_id
_entity_poly.type
_entity_poly.pdbx_seq_one_letter_code
_entity_poly.pdbx_strand_id
1 'polypeptide(L)'
;MEQDSIKMLCFEYIEKHLKEDLTIENIANAMGYSTCHFARMFKDCMGISTMEYVKERRLIKASWDIMNGSRILDVALDYGYSTHSAFTKAFRKHYGFSPTLIKAFQIQNSYINSTYEELDSNESNSDMTNNSVGNNTDSQKGVYMSIFLKQPSIHTTKEELYDILCNIVSENQIESNSEHLRSAYDFACQAHEGQKRYCGDEYVTHSLNVAILLAEMEADEETILVGLLHDVLEMNSNIELSTIENDFTESIARLVKQITLFNESYSRGCKIEDMNEKVIMVKLADRLHNMRTIQYTSPDKYKERAKETLDIFSPIAAKYENLKLKSELDDLALKYL
;
A
#
# COMPACT_ATOMS: atom_id res chain seq x y z
N MET A 1 18.84 20.86 13.69
CA MET A 1 17.91 19.79 13.33
C MET A 1 18.35 19.25 12.00
N GLU A 2 18.48 17.92 11.86
CA GLU A 2 18.73 17.29 10.57
C GLU A 2 17.55 17.54 9.62
N GLN A 3 17.83 17.66 8.33
CA GLN A 3 16.84 17.97 7.28
C GLN A 3 15.67 16.98 7.28
N ASP A 4 15.92 15.74 7.67
CA ASP A 4 14.89 14.70 7.80
C ASP A 4 13.94 14.97 8.97
N SER A 5 14.43 15.44 10.13
CA SER A 5 13.59 15.73 11.30
C SER A 5 12.54 16.82 11.01
N ILE A 6 12.87 17.72 10.08
CA ILE A 6 12.01 18.83 9.68
C ILE A 6 10.89 18.38 8.76
N LYS A 7 11.18 17.46 7.83
CA LYS A 7 10.13 16.84 6.99
C LYS A 7 9.10 16.11 7.85
N MET A 8 9.57 15.39 8.88
CA MET A 8 8.70 14.67 9.81
C MET A 8 7.74 15.60 10.55
N LEU A 9 8.27 16.67 11.15
CA LEU A 9 7.45 17.69 11.83
C LEU A 9 6.44 18.34 10.89
N CYS A 10 6.79 18.48 9.61
CA CYS A 10 5.92 19.05 8.59
C CYS A 10 4.69 18.15 8.34
N PHE A 11 4.88 16.84 8.17
CA PHE A 11 3.74 15.94 7.95
C PHE A 11 2.83 15.86 9.17
N GLU A 12 3.41 15.71 10.36
CA GLU A 12 2.62 15.67 11.60
C GLU A 12 1.82 16.96 11.79
N TYR A 13 2.44 18.11 11.50
CA TYR A 13 1.74 19.39 11.52
C TYR A 13 0.61 19.44 10.49
N ILE A 14 0.85 19.04 9.24
CA ILE A 14 -0.20 19.05 8.21
C ILE A 14 -1.38 18.16 8.63
N GLU A 15 -1.13 16.93 9.06
CA GLU A 15 -2.17 15.97 9.45
C GLU A 15 -3.04 16.49 10.60
N LYS A 16 -2.41 17.06 11.62
CA LYS A 16 -3.11 17.56 12.81
C LYS A 16 -4.02 18.75 12.50
N HIS A 17 -3.71 19.52 11.46
CA HIS A 17 -4.41 20.77 11.15
C HIS A 17 -5.18 20.68 9.81
N LEU A 18 -5.45 19.48 9.27
CA LEU A 18 -6.14 19.30 7.97
C LEU A 18 -7.51 19.98 7.89
N LYS A 19 -8.23 20.05 9.03
CA LYS A 19 -9.55 20.70 9.15
C LYS A 19 -9.49 22.20 9.43
N GLU A 20 -8.29 22.75 9.59
CA GLU A 20 -8.06 24.17 9.84
C GLU A 20 -7.73 24.92 8.55
N ASP A 21 -7.65 26.25 8.62
CA ASP A 21 -7.22 27.08 7.49
C ASP A 21 -5.69 26.98 7.28
N LEU A 22 -5.27 25.89 6.66
CA LEU A 22 -3.88 25.64 6.29
C LEU A 22 -3.48 26.46 5.06
N THR A 23 -2.54 27.38 5.26
CA THR A 23 -1.83 28.08 4.20
C THR A 23 -0.36 27.65 4.16
N ILE A 24 0.29 27.81 3.01
CA ILE A 24 1.73 27.53 2.88
C ILE A 24 2.57 28.41 3.81
N GLU A 25 2.11 29.63 4.11
CA GLU A 25 2.77 30.56 5.03
C GLU A 25 2.71 30.03 6.47
N ASN A 26 1.54 29.57 6.91
CA ASN A 26 1.38 29.02 8.26
C ASN A 26 2.22 27.75 8.44
N ILE A 27 2.24 26.86 7.43
CA ILE A 27 3.05 25.64 7.47
C ILE A 27 4.55 25.99 7.49
N ALA A 28 5.01 26.88 6.61
CA ALA A 28 6.42 27.28 6.55
C ALA A 28 6.88 27.94 7.85
N ASN A 29 6.06 28.83 8.41
CA ASN A 29 6.33 29.49 9.69
C ASN A 29 6.41 28.48 10.84
N ALA A 30 5.49 27.51 10.88
CA ALA A 30 5.52 26.44 11.89
C ALA A 30 6.79 25.58 11.80
N MET A 31 7.34 25.41 10.60
CA MET A 31 8.58 24.65 10.36
C MET A 31 9.86 25.50 10.54
N GLY A 32 9.74 26.80 10.78
CA GLY A 32 10.89 27.71 10.93
C GLY A 32 11.56 28.10 9.61
N TYR A 33 10.83 28.05 8.50
CA TYR A 33 11.34 28.38 7.16
C TYR A 33 10.63 29.58 6.55
N SER A 34 11.31 30.26 5.63
CA SER A 34 10.63 31.19 4.73
C SER A 34 9.72 30.42 3.77
N THR A 35 8.57 30.99 3.42
CA THR A 35 7.58 30.37 2.53
C THR A 35 8.17 29.88 1.22
N CYS A 36 9.03 30.69 0.58
CA CYS A 36 9.67 30.33 -0.69
C CYS A 36 10.64 29.15 -0.56
N HIS A 37 11.49 29.17 0.48
CA HIS A 37 12.44 28.08 0.71
C HIS A 37 11.73 26.77 1.04
N PHE A 38 10.73 26.85 1.93
CA PHE A 38 9.91 25.70 2.29
C PHE A 38 9.17 25.11 1.08
N ALA A 39 8.52 25.94 0.28
CA ALA A 39 7.78 25.49 -0.91
C ALA A 39 8.68 24.73 -1.88
N ARG A 40 9.91 25.22 -2.10
CA ARG A 40 10.89 24.57 -2.97
C ARG A 40 11.37 23.25 -2.36
N MET A 41 11.83 23.28 -1.11
CA MET A 41 12.30 22.09 -0.40
C MET A 41 11.23 20.99 -0.36
N PHE A 42 9.98 21.35 -0.06
CA PHE A 42 8.86 20.40 -0.01
C PHE A 42 8.60 19.81 -1.39
N LYS A 43 8.55 20.64 -2.45
CA LYS A 43 8.31 20.16 -3.81
C LYS A 43 9.44 19.25 -4.30
N ASP A 44 10.68 19.62 -4.03
CA ASP A 44 11.86 18.83 -4.40
C ASP A 44 11.85 17.47 -3.67
N CYS A 45 11.35 17.44 -2.43
CA CYS A 45 11.21 16.22 -1.66
C CYS A 45 10.02 15.35 -2.09
N MET A 46 8.84 15.96 -2.30
CA MET A 46 7.57 15.23 -2.43
C MET A 46 7.10 15.06 -3.87
N GLY A 47 7.76 15.70 -4.84
CA GLY A 47 7.34 15.75 -6.24
C GLY A 47 6.14 16.67 -6.51
N ILE A 48 5.37 17.03 -5.47
CA ILE A 48 4.18 17.89 -5.56
C ILE A 48 4.27 19.11 -4.63
N SER A 49 3.51 20.15 -4.94
CA SER A 49 3.47 21.35 -4.07
C SER A 49 2.82 21.04 -2.73
N THR A 50 3.23 21.76 -1.67
CA THR A 50 2.64 21.61 -0.32
C THR A 50 1.11 21.70 -0.33
N MET A 51 0.56 22.69 -1.03
CA MET A 51 -0.90 22.86 -1.07
C MET A 51 -1.61 21.80 -1.91
N GLU A 52 -0.94 21.18 -2.87
CA GLU A 52 -1.50 20.02 -3.57
C GLU A 52 -1.51 18.79 -2.66
N TYR A 53 -0.41 18.56 -1.92
CA TYR A 53 -0.36 17.52 -0.89
C TYR A 53 -1.48 17.69 0.16
N VAL A 54 -1.66 18.89 0.71
CA VAL A 54 -2.76 19.18 1.67
C VAL A 54 -4.13 18.87 1.08
N LYS A 55 -4.39 19.22 -0.20
CA LYS A 55 -5.66 18.89 -0.86
C LYS A 55 -5.86 17.39 -0.99
N GLU A 56 -4.83 16.64 -1.40
CA GLU A 56 -4.91 15.17 -1.48
C GLU A 56 -5.27 14.58 -0.13
N ARG A 57 -4.52 14.95 0.93
CA ARG A 57 -4.76 14.47 2.30
C ARG A 57 -6.17 14.80 2.79
N ARG A 58 -6.66 16.02 2.51
CA ARG A 58 -8.05 16.42 2.78
C ARG A 58 -9.07 15.55 2.08
N LEU A 59 -8.90 15.27 0.79
CA LEU A 59 -9.81 14.40 0.03
C LEU A 59 -9.82 12.96 0.56
N ILE A 60 -8.65 12.46 0.96
CA ILE A 60 -8.50 11.13 1.55
C ILE A 60 -9.24 11.06 2.88
N LYS A 61 -8.92 11.92 3.85
CA LYS A 61 -9.62 11.91 5.15
C LYS A 61 -11.13 12.19 5.02
N ALA A 62 -11.52 13.06 4.09
CA ALA A 62 -12.92 13.24 3.73
C ALA A 62 -13.58 11.96 3.21
N SER A 63 -12.89 11.16 2.39
CA SER A 63 -13.42 9.91 1.86
C SER A 63 -13.70 8.89 2.98
N TRP A 64 -12.80 8.79 3.95
CA TRP A 64 -12.98 7.98 5.16
C TRP A 64 -14.17 8.45 5.99
N ASP A 65 -14.29 9.75 6.25
CA ASP A 65 -15.42 10.30 7.02
C ASP A 65 -16.75 10.00 6.32
N ILE A 66 -16.80 10.11 4.98
CA ILE A 66 -17.97 9.78 4.15
C ILE A 66 -18.30 8.29 4.22
N MET A 67 -17.29 7.42 4.12
CA MET A 67 -17.43 5.96 4.28
C MET A 67 -17.85 5.56 5.69
N ASN A 68 -17.57 6.37 6.70
CA ASN A 68 -18.05 6.14 8.06
C ASN A 68 -19.45 6.75 8.29
N GLY A 69 -20.15 7.13 7.21
CA GLY A 69 -21.53 7.59 7.24
C GLY A 69 -21.71 9.11 7.28
N SER A 70 -20.63 9.89 7.40
CA SER A 70 -20.72 11.35 7.50
C SER A 70 -21.39 11.96 6.28
N ARG A 71 -22.10 13.07 6.48
CA ARG A 71 -22.77 13.78 5.38
C ARG A 71 -21.73 14.48 4.51
N ILE A 72 -21.81 14.28 3.20
CA ILE A 72 -20.84 14.82 2.21
C ILE A 72 -20.69 16.35 2.34
N LEU A 73 -21.79 17.06 2.60
CA LEU A 73 -21.76 18.52 2.76
C LEU A 73 -20.94 18.94 3.99
N ASP A 74 -21.15 18.28 5.12
CA ASP A 74 -20.47 18.61 6.38
C ASP A 74 -18.98 18.28 6.26
N VAL A 75 -18.65 17.13 5.67
CA VAL A 75 -17.28 16.74 5.35
C VAL A 75 -16.60 17.75 4.42
N ALA A 76 -17.29 18.23 3.39
CA ALA A 76 -16.72 19.24 2.49
C ALA A 76 -16.31 20.51 3.26
N LEU A 77 -17.17 20.98 4.18
CA LEU A 77 -16.89 22.15 5.01
C LEU A 77 -15.75 21.89 6.00
N ASP A 78 -15.76 20.75 6.69
CA ASP A 78 -14.72 20.33 7.63
C ASP A 78 -13.32 20.33 7.01
N TYR A 79 -13.20 19.92 5.75
CA TYR A 79 -11.91 19.91 5.03
C TYR A 79 -11.67 21.18 4.19
N GLY A 80 -12.33 22.29 4.53
CA GLY A 80 -12.02 23.61 4.00
C GLY A 80 -12.52 23.88 2.58
N TYR A 81 -13.51 23.13 2.08
CA TYR A 81 -14.17 23.44 0.81
C TYR A 81 -15.37 24.34 1.07
N SER A 82 -15.38 25.51 0.45
CA SER A 82 -16.47 26.49 0.60
C SER A 82 -17.81 26.04 0.00
N THR A 83 -17.80 25.06 -0.90
CA THR A 83 -19.02 24.55 -1.54
C THR A 83 -18.93 23.05 -1.83
N HIS A 84 -20.09 22.39 -1.78
CA HIS A 84 -20.26 20.99 -2.18
C HIS A 84 -19.78 20.73 -3.61
N SER A 85 -20.03 21.67 -4.54
CA SER A 85 -19.61 21.55 -5.94
C SER A 85 -18.10 21.60 -6.11
N ALA A 86 -17.40 22.47 -5.37
CA ALA A 86 -15.95 22.53 -5.38
C ALA A 86 -15.33 21.24 -4.84
N PHE A 87 -15.86 20.72 -3.72
CA PHE A 87 -15.45 19.43 -3.17
C PHE A 87 -15.68 18.30 -4.16
N THR A 88 -16.89 18.18 -4.72
CA THR A 88 -17.23 17.11 -5.67
C THR A 88 -16.34 17.13 -6.91
N LYS A 89 -15.99 18.32 -7.42
CA LYS A 89 -15.08 18.47 -8.56
C LYS A 89 -13.66 18.03 -8.21
N ALA A 90 -13.14 18.45 -7.05
CA ALA A 90 -11.83 18.04 -6.57
C ALA A 90 -11.79 16.52 -6.33
N PHE A 91 -12.83 15.97 -5.70
CA PHE A 91 -12.99 14.54 -5.44
C PHE A 91 -13.00 13.72 -6.73
N ARG A 92 -13.80 14.13 -7.73
CA ARG A 92 -13.82 13.50 -9.06
C ARG A 92 -12.49 13.58 -9.77
N LYS A 93 -11.81 14.72 -9.68
CA LYS A 93 -10.48 14.88 -10.28
C LYS A 93 -9.48 13.90 -9.66
N HIS A 94 -9.56 13.67 -8.35
CA HIS A 94 -8.62 12.81 -7.64
C HIS A 94 -8.93 11.31 -7.78
N TYR A 95 -10.21 10.91 -7.65
CA TYR A 95 -10.61 9.50 -7.63
C TYR A 95 -11.24 8.98 -8.93
N GLY A 96 -11.59 9.86 -9.87
CA GLY A 96 -12.30 9.49 -11.10
C GLY A 96 -13.84 9.37 -10.95
N PHE A 97 -14.37 9.44 -9.72
CA PHE A 97 -15.80 9.32 -9.43
C PHE A 97 -16.30 10.30 -8.36
N SER A 98 -17.63 10.44 -8.20
CA SER A 98 -18.22 11.34 -7.20
C SER A 98 -18.23 10.76 -5.79
N PRO A 99 -18.21 11.60 -4.73
CA PRO A 99 -18.30 11.14 -3.34
C PRO A 99 -19.57 10.32 -3.04
N THR A 100 -20.67 10.56 -3.76
CA THR A 100 -21.91 9.76 -3.65
C THR A 100 -21.69 8.30 -4.03
N LEU A 101 -20.79 8.02 -4.99
CA LEU A 101 -20.51 6.66 -5.44
C LEU A 101 -19.84 5.84 -4.33
N ILE A 102 -18.99 6.46 -3.52
CA ILE A 102 -18.40 5.81 -2.34
C ILE A 102 -19.48 5.36 -1.35
N LYS A 103 -20.47 6.22 -1.07
CA LYS A 103 -21.60 5.81 -0.21
C LYS A 103 -22.36 4.62 -0.81
N ALA A 104 -22.55 4.60 -2.13
CA ALA A 104 -23.19 3.48 -2.80
C ALA A 104 -22.37 2.18 -2.68
N PHE A 105 -21.05 2.24 -2.85
CA PHE A 105 -20.16 1.09 -2.63
C PHE A 105 -20.20 0.58 -1.18
N GLN A 106 -20.23 1.47 -0.19
CA GLN A 106 -20.37 1.08 1.20
C GLN A 106 -21.69 0.34 1.45
N ILE A 107 -22.80 0.88 0.93
CA ILE A 107 -24.11 0.24 1.03
C ILE A 107 -24.04 -1.15 0.37
N GLN A 108 -23.55 -1.24 -0.86
CA GLN A 108 -23.44 -2.50 -1.59
C GLN A 108 -22.56 -3.52 -0.85
N ASN A 109 -21.42 -3.12 -0.30
CA ASN A 109 -20.56 -4.00 0.48
C ASN A 109 -21.20 -4.44 1.80
N SER A 110 -21.97 -3.57 2.48
CA SER A 110 -22.73 -3.96 3.67
C SER A 110 -23.81 -5.00 3.34
N TYR A 111 -24.45 -4.88 2.16
CA TYR A 111 -25.40 -5.88 1.66
C TYR A 111 -24.71 -7.21 1.32
N ILE A 112 -23.59 -7.15 0.60
CA ILE A 112 -22.80 -8.33 0.21
C ILE A 112 -22.32 -9.08 1.46
N ASN A 113 -21.74 -8.38 2.44
CA ASN A 113 -21.28 -9.01 3.68
C ASN A 113 -22.43 -9.60 4.49
N SER A 114 -23.60 -8.95 4.55
CA SER A 114 -24.79 -9.51 5.21
C SER A 114 -25.33 -10.78 4.52
N THR A 115 -25.17 -10.90 3.20
CA THR A 115 -25.63 -12.07 2.44
C THR A 115 -24.67 -13.25 2.56
N TYR A 116 -23.37 -13.01 2.71
CA TYR A 116 -22.39 -14.07 2.98
C TYR A 116 -22.52 -14.63 4.41
N GLU A 117 -22.81 -13.80 5.41
CA GLU A 117 -23.09 -14.28 6.78
C GLU A 117 -24.38 -15.15 6.85
N GLU A 118 -25.37 -14.89 6.00
CA GLU A 118 -26.58 -15.71 5.86
C GLU A 118 -26.34 -17.06 5.14
N LEU A 119 -25.29 -17.16 4.31
CA LEU A 119 -24.93 -18.40 3.64
C LEU A 119 -24.08 -19.31 4.55
N ASP A 120 -23.17 -18.74 5.34
CA ASP A 120 -22.31 -19.48 6.27
C ASP A 120 -23.09 -20.06 7.47
N SER A 121 -24.17 -19.37 7.89
CA SER A 121 -25.05 -19.84 8.97
C SER A 121 -25.97 -21.00 8.58
N ASN A 122 -26.06 -21.34 7.28
CA ASN A 122 -26.91 -22.44 6.79
C ASN A 122 -26.14 -23.75 6.50
N GLU A 123 -24.80 -23.78 6.57
CA GLU A 123 -24.01 -25.01 6.37
C GLU A 123 -23.49 -25.67 7.66
N SER A 124 -23.76 -25.11 8.85
CA SER A 124 -23.30 -25.67 10.12
C SER A 124 -24.43 -26.30 10.94
N ASN A 125 -25.02 -27.39 10.46
CA ASN A 125 -25.87 -28.27 11.26
C ASN A 125 -25.41 -29.73 11.16
N SER A 126 -24.24 -30.02 11.75
CA SER A 126 -24.03 -31.30 12.42
C SER A 126 -22.89 -31.20 13.45
N ASP A 127 -23.25 -31.62 14.66
CA ASP A 127 -22.42 -31.98 15.81
C ASP A 127 -21.98 -30.90 16.83
N MET A 128 -22.72 -30.95 17.94
CA MET A 128 -22.38 -30.47 19.27
C MET A 128 -21.02 -31.01 19.74
N THR A 129 -20.21 -30.16 20.38
CA THR A 129 -19.98 -30.22 21.83
C THR A 129 -19.27 -28.97 22.34
N ASN A 130 -19.77 -28.50 23.48
CA ASN A 130 -19.41 -27.28 24.18
C ASN A 130 -17.95 -27.26 24.68
N ASN A 131 -17.28 -26.11 24.54
CA ASN A 131 -16.71 -25.45 25.73
C ASN A 131 -16.52 -23.95 25.51
N SER A 132 -17.45 -23.21 26.11
CA SER A 132 -17.43 -21.77 26.30
C SER A 132 -16.44 -21.37 27.39
N VAL A 133 -15.45 -20.52 27.09
CA VAL A 133 -14.97 -19.48 28.02
C VAL A 133 -14.47 -18.28 27.21
N GLY A 134 -15.11 -17.13 27.40
CA GLY A 134 -14.43 -15.83 27.27
C GLY A 134 -14.81 -14.94 26.09
N ASN A 135 -16.09 -14.75 25.79
CA ASN A 135 -16.55 -13.57 25.05
C ASN A 135 -16.27 -12.31 25.88
N ASN A 136 -15.33 -11.49 25.44
CA ASN A 136 -15.35 -10.06 25.70
C ASN A 136 -15.15 -9.33 24.38
N THR A 137 -16.27 -8.71 24.01
CA THR A 137 -16.54 -7.72 22.98
C THR A 137 -15.41 -6.72 22.77
N ASP A 138 -14.77 -6.82 21.61
CA ASP A 138 -14.15 -5.69 20.90
C ASP A 138 -14.38 -5.90 19.40
N SER A 139 -15.66 -5.96 19.02
CA SER A 139 -16.15 -6.02 17.64
C SER A 139 -16.07 -4.65 16.94
N GLN A 140 -15.03 -3.87 17.26
CA GLN A 140 -14.66 -2.60 16.63
C GLN A 140 -13.23 -2.65 16.07
N LYS A 141 -12.76 -3.84 15.66
CA LYS A 141 -11.66 -3.91 14.69
C LYS A 141 -12.19 -3.40 13.36
N GLY A 142 -11.98 -2.11 13.13
CA GLY A 142 -12.27 -1.43 11.88
C GLY A 142 -11.74 -2.28 10.72
N VAL A 143 -12.67 -2.87 9.99
CA VAL A 143 -12.42 -3.33 8.63
C VAL A 143 -12.03 -2.04 7.89
N TYR A 144 -10.73 -1.84 7.69
CA TYR A 144 -10.19 -0.80 6.82
C TYR A 144 -10.65 -1.14 5.41
N MET A 145 -11.91 -0.84 5.10
CA MET A 145 -12.53 -1.19 3.83
C MET A 145 -11.87 -0.32 2.76
N SER A 146 -11.17 -1.03 1.88
CA SER A 146 -10.30 -0.59 0.81
C SER A 146 -10.98 0.38 -0.17
N ILE A 147 -10.63 1.66 -0.07
CA ILE A 147 -10.59 2.54 -1.26
C ILE A 147 -9.38 2.17 -2.15
N PHE A 148 -8.40 1.45 -1.60
CA PHE A 148 -7.11 1.10 -2.20
C PHE A 148 -6.89 -0.42 -2.19
N LEU A 149 -6.25 -0.94 -3.26
CA LEU A 149 -5.68 -2.29 -3.49
C LEU A 149 -6.17 -3.38 -2.51
N LYS A 150 -6.93 -4.38 -2.99
CA LYS A 150 -7.54 -5.44 -2.17
C LYS A 150 -6.49 -6.00 -1.20
N GLN A 151 -6.87 -6.10 0.08
CA GLN A 151 -6.04 -6.74 1.10
C GLN A 151 -6.63 -8.13 1.37
N PRO A 152 -5.91 -9.21 1.05
CA PRO A 152 -6.25 -10.54 1.55
C PRO A 152 -6.28 -10.54 3.09
N SER A 153 -7.12 -11.41 3.67
CA SER A 153 -7.18 -11.54 5.13
C SER A 153 -5.84 -11.98 5.71
N ILE A 154 -5.56 -11.54 6.93
CA ILE A 154 -4.42 -12.04 7.70
C ILE A 154 -4.63 -13.55 7.90
N HIS A 155 -3.59 -14.37 7.63
CA HIS A 155 -3.59 -15.84 7.64
C HIS A 155 -4.20 -16.56 6.41
N THR A 156 -4.45 -15.87 5.30
CA THR A 156 -4.75 -16.55 4.03
C THR A 156 -3.58 -17.45 3.63
N THR A 157 -3.88 -18.69 3.25
CA THR A 157 -2.88 -19.69 2.87
C THR A 157 -2.19 -19.31 1.56
N LYS A 158 -1.00 -19.86 1.31
CA LYS A 158 -0.28 -19.60 0.05
C LYS A 158 -1.05 -20.10 -1.18
N GLU A 159 -1.82 -21.17 -1.04
CA GLU A 159 -2.70 -21.71 -2.09
C GLU A 159 -3.85 -20.74 -2.39
N GLU A 160 -4.55 -20.25 -1.37
CA GLU A 160 -5.61 -19.25 -1.55
C GLU A 160 -5.09 -17.92 -2.12
N LEU A 161 -3.92 -17.46 -1.68
CA LEU A 161 -3.28 -16.26 -2.23
C LEU A 161 -2.91 -16.46 -3.71
N TYR A 162 -2.47 -17.66 -4.09
CA TYR A 162 -2.18 -17.97 -5.48
C TYR A 162 -3.47 -17.97 -6.34
N ASP A 163 -4.57 -18.51 -5.83
CA ASP A 163 -5.87 -18.45 -6.51
C ASP A 163 -6.35 -17.00 -6.66
N ILE A 164 -6.20 -16.17 -5.63
CA ILE A 164 -6.49 -14.72 -5.69
C ILE A 164 -5.65 -14.04 -6.78
N LEU A 165 -4.35 -14.35 -6.84
CA LEU A 165 -3.46 -13.81 -7.87
C LEU A 165 -3.94 -14.18 -9.28
N CYS A 166 -4.27 -15.45 -9.50
CA CYS A 166 -4.76 -15.93 -10.79
C CYS A 166 -6.08 -15.25 -11.20
N ASN A 167 -6.99 -15.06 -10.25
CA ASN A 167 -8.26 -14.37 -10.48
C ASN A 167 -8.02 -12.90 -10.87
N ILE A 168 -7.16 -12.17 -10.16
CA ILE A 168 -6.88 -10.76 -10.46
C ILE A 168 -6.19 -10.62 -11.83
N VAL A 169 -5.24 -11.49 -12.15
CA VAL A 169 -4.58 -11.53 -13.46
C VAL A 169 -5.61 -11.71 -14.58
N SER A 170 -6.58 -12.61 -14.40
CA SER A 170 -7.67 -12.82 -15.35
C SER A 170 -8.66 -11.66 -15.40
N GLU A 171 -9.07 -11.09 -14.26
CA GLU A 171 -10.01 -9.96 -14.18
C GLU A 171 -9.46 -8.73 -14.90
N ASN A 172 -8.17 -8.45 -14.72
CA ASN A 172 -7.47 -7.31 -15.32
C ASN A 172 -6.99 -7.59 -16.76
N GLN A 173 -7.30 -8.76 -17.33
CA GLN A 173 -6.95 -9.16 -18.70
C GLN A 173 -5.45 -9.04 -18.99
N ILE A 174 -4.62 -9.35 -17.99
CA ILE A 174 -3.17 -9.30 -18.12
C ILE A 174 -2.73 -10.48 -18.98
N GLU A 175 -2.06 -10.20 -20.10
CA GLU A 175 -1.47 -11.23 -20.96
C GLU A 175 -0.41 -11.98 -20.16
N SER A 176 -0.71 -13.23 -19.81
CA SER A 176 0.16 -14.08 -19.00
C SER A 176 -0.01 -15.55 -19.38
N ASN A 177 1.06 -16.33 -19.22
CA ASN A 177 1.05 -17.77 -19.35
C ASN A 177 0.86 -18.39 -17.95
N SER A 178 -0.23 -19.12 -17.77
CA SER A 178 -0.53 -19.81 -16.51
C SER A 178 0.59 -20.76 -16.07
N GLU A 179 1.33 -21.35 -17.01
CA GLU A 179 2.47 -22.23 -16.70
C GLU A 179 3.65 -21.46 -16.13
N HIS A 180 3.94 -20.25 -16.64
CA HIS A 180 5.01 -19.40 -16.10
C HIS A 180 4.67 -18.92 -14.69
N LEU A 181 3.43 -18.46 -14.49
CA LEU A 181 2.95 -18.01 -13.19
C LEU A 181 2.98 -19.14 -12.16
N ARG A 182 2.57 -20.36 -12.57
CA ARG A 182 2.65 -21.55 -11.73
C ARG A 182 4.10 -21.92 -11.39
N SER A 183 4.99 -21.91 -12.38
CA SER A 183 6.41 -22.19 -12.18
C SER A 183 7.05 -21.23 -11.18
N ALA A 184 6.77 -19.92 -11.31
CA ALA A 184 7.29 -18.91 -10.38
C ALA A 184 6.74 -19.09 -8.96
N TYR A 185 5.46 -19.44 -8.83
CA TYR A 185 4.86 -19.76 -7.54
C TYR A 185 5.51 -20.98 -6.88
N ASP A 186 5.65 -22.09 -7.61
CA ASP A 186 6.24 -23.32 -7.08
C ASP A 186 7.72 -23.08 -6.69
N PHE A 187 8.47 -22.35 -7.52
CA PHE A 187 9.85 -21.95 -7.22
C PHE A 187 9.94 -21.08 -5.96
N ALA A 188 9.08 -20.06 -5.81
CA ALA A 188 9.05 -19.22 -4.62
C ALA A 188 8.68 -20.01 -3.35
N CYS A 189 7.74 -20.97 -3.46
CA CYS A 189 7.37 -21.87 -2.36
C CYS A 189 8.57 -22.71 -1.91
N GLN A 190 9.30 -23.27 -2.86
CA GLN A 190 10.49 -24.07 -2.57
C GLN A 190 11.63 -23.22 -2.00
N ALA A 191 11.88 -22.05 -2.58
CA ALA A 191 12.95 -21.14 -2.16
C ALA A 191 12.77 -20.64 -0.72
N HIS A 192 11.52 -20.47 -0.29
CA HIS A 192 11.14 -19.99 1.04
C HIS A 192 10.67 -21.10 1.98
N GLU A 193 10.89 -22.37 1.65
CA GLU A 193 10.45 -23.50 2.46
C GLU A 193 11.04 -23.43 3.89
N GLY A 194 10.18 -23.60 4.89
CA GLY A 194 10.57 -23.51 6.31
C GLY A 194 10.84 -22.09 6.83
N GLN A 195 10.82 -21.08 5.97
CA GLN A 195 10.97 -19.68 6.37
C GLN A 195 9.63 -19.10 6.85
N LYS A 196 9.67 -18.28 7.91
CA LYS A 196 8.47 -17.66 8.49
C LYS A 196 8.58 -16.13 8.50
N ARG A 197 7.45 -15.46 8.28
CA ARG A 197 7.29 -14.02 8.54
C ARG A 197 7.23 -13.76 10.04
N TYR A 198 7.38 -12.49 10.43
CA TYR A 198 7.22 -12.06 11.82
C TYR A 198 5.82 -12.35 12.40
N CYS A 199 4.78 -12.40 11.56
CA CYS A 199 3.42 -12.81 11.96
C CYS A 199 3.27 -14.32 12.21
N GLY A 200 4.25 -15.13 11.82
CA GLY A 200 4.22 -16.59 11.94
C GLY A 200 3.80 -17.34 10.66
N ASP A 201 3.27 -16.63 9.66
CA ASP A 201 2.88 -17.19 8.35
C ASP A 201 4.11 -17.61 7.53
N GLU A 202 3.92 -18.47 6.53
CA GLU A 202 4.98 -18.88 5.59
C GLU A 202 5.52 -17.67 4.82
N TYR A 203 6.85 -17.58 4.62
CA TYR A 203 7.45 -16.40 3.99
C TYR A 203 6.93 -16.13 2.59
N VAL A 204 6.63 -17.17 1.80
CA VAL A 204 6.08 -17.04 0.44
C VAL A 204 4.77 -16.24 0.38
N THR A 205 4.00 -16.18 1.47
CA THR A 205 2.79 -15.34 1.54
C THR A 205 3.10 -13.86 1.30
N HIS A 206 4.31 -13.39 1.68
CA HIS A 206 4.76 -12.04 1.40
C HIS A 206 4.93 -11.82 -0.10
N SER A 207 5.69 -12.68 -0.77
CA SER A 207 5.93 -12.61 -2.21
C SER A 207 4.62 -12.68 -3.01
N LEU A 208 3.67 -13.50 -2.56
CA LEU A 208 2.34 -13.59 -3.16
C LEU A 208 1.53 -12.30 -3.01
N ASN A 209 1.52 -11.70 -1.82
CA ASN A 209 0.86 -10.41 -1.62
C ASN A 209 1.51 -9.30 -2.47
N VAL A 210 2.83 -9.31 -2.62
CA VAL A 210 3.52 -8.38 -3.53
C VAL A 210 3.08 -8.59 -4.98
N ALA A 211 3.04 -9.85 -5.45
CA ALA A 211 2.57 -10.18 -6.79
C ALA A 211 1.10 -9.80 -7.03
N ILE A 212 0.23 -10.00 -6.04
CA ILE A 212 -1.17 -9.55 -6.07
C ILE A 212 -1.24 -8.04 -6.26
N LEU A 213 -0.48 -7.26 -5.48
CA LEU A 213 -0.46 -5.81 -5.61
C LEU A 213 0.00 -5.35 -6.99
N LEU A 214 0.98 -6.03 -7.58
CA LEU A 214 1.45 -5.76 -8.93
C LEU A 214 0.37 -6.06 -9.98
N ALA A 215 -0.33 -7.19 -9.85
CA ALA A 215 -1.44 -7.54 -10.73
C ALA A 215 -2.60 -6.53 -10.61
N GLU A 216 -2.92 -6.05 -9.40
CA GLU A 216 -3.91 -4.99 -9.19
C GLU A 216 -3.48 -3.63 -9.74
N MET A 217 -2.18 -3.39 -9.82
CA MET A 217 -1.58 -2.24 -10.50
C MET A 217 -1.49 -2.43 -12.03
N GLU A 218 -2.07 -3.51 -12.56
CA GLU A 218 -2.09 -3.85 -13.99
C GLU A 218 -0.67 -4.01 -14.57
N ALA A 219 0.28 -4.47 -13.76
CA ALA A 219 1.65 -4.74 -14.20
C ALA A 219 1.70 -5.90 -15.20
N ASP A 220 2.70 -5.90 -16.08
CA ASP A 220 2.89 -7.00 -17.02
C ASP A 220 3.34 -8.30 -16.33
N GLU A 221 3.17 -9.44 -17.03
CA GLU A 221 3.52 -10.76 -16.52
C GLU A 221 4.93 -10.79 -15.94
N GLU A 222 5.93 -10.28 -16.68
CA GLU A 222 7.32 -10.27 -16.24
C GLU A 222 7.48 -9.56 -14.88
N THR A 223 6.80 -8.44 -14.66
CA THR A 223 6.86 -7.71 -13.38
C THR A 223 6.20 -8.51 -12.25
N ILE A 224 5.08 -9.19 -12.51
CA ILE A 224 4.39 -10.05 -11.53
C ILE A 224 5.29 -11.24 -11.14
N LEU A 225 5.92 -11.90 -12.11
CA LEU A 225 6.86 -13.00 -11.87
C LEU A 225 8.06 -12.52 -11.04
N VAL A 226 8.63 -11.36 -11.37
CA VAL A 226 9.70 -10.75 -10.58
C VAL A 226 9.24 -10.44 -9.16
N GLY A 227 8.00 -10.00 -8.96
CA GLY A 227 7.41 -9.80 -7.63
C GLY A 227 7.34 -11.07 -6.79
N LEU A 228 7.03 -12.23 -7.39
CA LEU A 228 7.07 -13.52 -6.69
C LEU A 228 8.49 -13.93 -6.27
N LEU A 229 9.51 -13.51 -7.03
CA LEU A 229 10.89 -13.95 -6.88
C LEU A 229 11.80 -12.92 -6.16
N HIS A 230 11.29 -11.73 -5.86
CA HIS A 230 12.11 -10.56 -5.53
C HIS A 230 13.05 -10.74 -4.33
N ASP A 231 12.62 -11.52 -3.33
CA ASP A 231 13.35 -11.77 -2.09
C ASP A 231 14.15 -13.07 -2.11
N VAL A 232 14.05 -13.89 -3.15
CA VAL A 232 14.64 -15.24 -3.17
C VAL A 232 16.17 -15.19 -3.02
N LEU A 233 16.83 -14.28 -3.73
CA LEU A 233 18.29 -14.12 -3.64
C LEU A 233 18.74 -13.52 -2.30
N GLU A 234 17.91 -12.70 -1.65
CA GLU A 234 18.23 -12.07 -0.36
C GLU A 234 18.06 -13.07 0.79
N MET A 235 17.00 -13.88 0.73
CA MET A 235 16.60 -14.77 1.82
C MET A 235 17.18 -16.19 1.70
N ASN A 236 17.72 -16.59 0.55
CA ASN A 236 18.26 -17.93 0.35
C ASN A 236 19.63 -17.91 -0.34
N SER A 237 20.69 -18.02 0.46
CA SER A 237 22.08 -18.02 -0.02
C SER A 237 22.45 -19.22 -0.90
N ASN A 238 21.62 -20.27 -0.96
CA ASN A 238 21.88 -21.44 -1.79
C ASN A 238 21.37 -21.28 -3.22
N ILE A 239 20.59 -20.24 -3.49
CA ILE A 239 20.05 -19.95 -4.82
C ILE A 239 20.96 -18.93 -5.49
N GLU A 240 21.52 -19.32 -6.64
CA GLU A 240 22.35 -18.44 -7.45
C GLU A 240 21.50 -17.75 -8.52
N LEU A 241 21.97 -16.59 -8.99
CA LEU A 241 21.34 -15.88 -10.10
C LEU A 241 21.20 -16.76 -11.36
N SER A 242 22.20 -17.61 -11.60
CA SER A 242 22.25 -18.56 -12.71
C SER A 242 21.08 -19.56 -12.68
N THR A 243 20.57 -19.92 -11.51
CA THR A 243 19.38 -20.77 -11.37
C THR A 243 18.15 -20.06 -11.94
N ILE A 244 17.95 -18.78 -11.59
CA ILE A 244 16.83 -17.98 -12.09
C ILE A 244 16.94 -17.76 -13.60
N GLU A 245 18.16 -17.56 -14.12
CA GLU A 245 18.41 -17.41 -15.56
C GLU A 245 18.01 -18.65 -16.35
N ASN A 246 18.26 -19.84 -15.80
CA ASN A 246 17.97 -21.13 -16.46
C ASN A 246 16.49 -21.51 -16.38
N ASP A 247 15.84 -21.29 -15.23
CA ASP A 247 14.47 -21.72 -14.98
C ASP A 247 13.43 -20.74 -15.54
N PHE A 248 13.81 -19.47 -15.73
CA PHE A 248 12.96 -18.42 -16.26
C PHE A 248 13.61 -17.75 -17.47
N THR A 249 14.06 -16.50 -17.32
CA THR A 249 14.74 -15.74 -18.39
C THR A 249 15.85 -14.88 -17.81
N GLU A 250 16.84 -14.56 -18.64
CA GLU A 250 17.91 -13.62 -18.28
C GLU A 250 17.35 -12.25 -17.86
N SER A 251 16.22 -11.84 -18.45
CA SER A 251 15.55 -10.58 -18.13
C SER A 251 15.00 -10.58 -16.69
N ILE A 252 14.25 -11.62 -16.30
CA ILE A 252 13.71 -11.79 -14.94
C ILE A 252 14.86 -11.84 -13.93
N ALA A 253 15.89 -12.64 -14.18
CA ALA A 253 17.05 -12.73 -13.28
C ALA A 253 17.72 -11.37 -13.06
N ARG A 254 17.94 -10.61 -14.14
CA ARG A 254 18.52 -9.26 -14.07
C ARG A 254 17.65 -8.30 -13.27
N LEU A 255 16.32 -8.40 -13.35
CA LEU A 255 15.39 -7.57 -12.58
C LEU A 255 15.43 -7.94 -11.08
N VAL A 256 15.37 -9.24 -10.75
CA VAL A 256 15.49 -9.72 -9.36
C VAL A 256 16.79 -9.23 -8.73
N LYS A 257 17.92 -9.34 -9.44
CA LYS A 257 19.21 -8.83 -8.96
C LYS A 257 19.19 -7.32 -8.70
N GLN A 258 18.58 -6.54 -9.59
CA GLN A 258 18.47 -5.09 -9.40
C GLN A 258 17.62 -4.74 -8.16
N ILE A 259 16.58 -5.52 -7.88
CA ILE A 259 15.74 -5.36 -6.69
C ILE A 259 16.54 -5.64 -5.42
N THR A 260 17.29 -6.75 -5.36
CA THR A 260 18.15 -7.09 -4.21
C THR A 260 19.20 -6.00 -3.95
N LEU A 261 19.73 -5.35 -4.99
CA LEU A 261 20.73 -4.30 -4.89
C LEU A 261 20.14 -2.87 -4.77
N PHE A 262 18.82 -2.74 -4.68
CA PHE A 262 18.14 -1.43 -4.74
C PHE A 262 18.61 -0.49 -3.63
N ASN A 263 18.59 -0.94 -2.37
CA ASN A 263 18.96 -0.11 -1.21
C ASN A 263 20.42 0.36 -1.27
N GLU A 264 21.33 -0.52 -1.71
CA GLU A 264 22.74 -0.22 -1.88
C GLU A 264 22.96 0.80 -3.02
N SER A 265 22.26 0.62 -4.13
CA SER A 265 22.33 1.51 -5.30
C SER A 265 21.79 2.91 -4.97
N TYR A 266 20.66 2.98 -4.27
CA TYR A 266 20.08 4.24 -3.82
C TYR A 266 21.00 4.97 -2.84
N SER A 267 21.58 4.24 -1.88
CA SER A 267 22.54 4.81 -0.91
C SER A 267 23.81 5.37 -1.55
N ARG A 268 24.20 4.86 -2.73
CA ARG A 268 25.33 5.38 -3.54
C ARG A 268 24.96 6.60 -4.40
N GLY A 269 23.73 7.10 -4.30
CA GLY A 269 23.27 8.26 -5.05
C GLY A 269 22.78 7.94 -6.46
N CYS A 270 22.48 6.67 -6.77
CA CYS A 270 21.78 6.34 -8.00
C CYS A 270 20.39 6.99 -7.99
N LYS A 271 20.06 7.71 -9.06
CA LYS A 271 18.78 8.40 -9.13
C LYS A 271 17.68 7.44 -9.58
N ILE A 272 16.47 7.68 -9.13
CA ILE A 272 15.30 6.87 -9.47
C ILE A 272 15.00 6.94 -10.98
N GLU A 273 15.34 8.04 -11.66
CA GLU A 273 15.24 8.16 -13.13
C GLU A 273 16.14 7.17 -13.89
N ASP A 274 17.24 6.73 -13.27
CA ASP A 274 18.23 5.86 -13.91
C ASP A 274 17.92 4.37 -13.67
N MET A 275 16.91 4.07 -12.84
CA MET A 275 16.51 2.72 -12.48
C MET A 275 15.39 2.20 -13.39
N ASN A 276 15.33 0.89 -13.56
CA ASN A 276 14.26 0.25 -14.33
C ASN A 276 12.89 0.45 -13.65
N GLU A 277 11.88 0.87 -14.42
CA GLU A 277 10.53 1.14 -13.91
C GLU A 277 9.89 -0.08 -13.21
N LYS A 278 10.16 -1.30 -13.71
CA LYS A 278 9.67 -2.55 -13.11
C LYS A 278 10.26 -2.80 -11.73
N VAL A 279 11.57 -2.52 -11.56
CA VAL A 279 12.26 -2.62 -10.26
C VAL A 279 11.61 -1.67 -9.25
N ILE A 280 11.30 -0.44 -9.69
CA ILE A 280 10.64 0.55 -8.85
C ILE A 280 9.24 0.08 -8.47
N MET A 281 8.46 -0.42 -9.43
CA MET A 281 7.11 -0.92 -9.19
C MET A 281 7.09 -2.05 -8.16
N VAL A 282 8.00 -3.03 -8.28
CA VAL A 282 8.15 -4.13 -7.32
C VAL A 282 8.55 -3.60 -5.94
N LYS A 283 9.51 -2.66 -5.85
CA LYS A 283 9.91 -2.07 -4.57
C LYS A 283 8.80 -1.26 -3.89
N LEU A 284 7.94 -0.61 -4.66
CA LEU A 284 6.78 0.10 -4.11
C LEU A 284 5.74 -0.89 -3.57
N ALA A 285 5.45 -1.97 -4.29
CA ALA A 285 4.53 -3.02 -3.86
C ALA A 285 5.05 -3.75 -2.60
N ASP A 286 6.33 -4.12 -2.59
CA ASP A 286 7.05 -4.66 -1.41
C ASP A 286 6.92 -3.72 -0.21
N ARG A 287 7.25 -2.44 -0.39
CA ARG A 287 7.13 -1.45 0.69
C ARG A 287 5.70 -1.34 1.21
N LEU A 288 4.71 -1.30 0.33
CA LEU A 288 3.31 -1.21 0.74
C LEU A 288 2.91 -2.42 1.59
N HIS A 289 3.22 -3.63 1.15
CA HIS A 289 2.88 -4.82 1.92
C HIS A 289 3.62 -4.88 3.27
N ASN A 290 4.88 -4.44 3.32
CA ASN A 290 5.63 -4.31 4.57
C ASN A 290 5.01 -3.29 5.53
N MET A 291 4.48 -2.17 5.02
CA MET A 291 3.78 -1.18 5.84
C MET A 291 2.41 -1.68 6.31
N ARG A 292 1.69 -2.48 5.51
CA ARG A 292 0.42 -3.13 5.90
C ARG A 292 0.60 -4.16 7.02
N THR A 293 1.79 -4.75 7.13
CA THR A 293 2.13 -5.81 8.10
C THR A 293 3.11 -5.35 9.18
N ILE A 294 3.38 -4.05 9.28
CA ILE A 294 4.41 -3.50 10.17
C ILE A 294 4.14 -3.83 11.65
N GLN A 295 2.88 -3.97 12.09
CA GLN A 295 2.52 -4.31 13.47
C GLN A 295 3.10 -5.64 13.99
N TYR A 296 3.58 -6.51 13.09
CA TYR A 296 4.20 -7.78 13.45
C TYR A 296 5.71 -7.67 13.64
N THR A 297 6.35 -6.59 13.16
CA THR A 297 7.79 -6.41 13.35
C THR A 297 8.12 -5.85 14.74
N SER A 298 9.41 -5.73 15.06
CA SER A 298 9.86 -5.16 16.32
C SER A 298 9.51 -3.66 16.40
N PRO A 299 8.93 -3.16 17.51
CA PRO A 299 8.54 -1.76 17.66
C PRO A 299 9.66 -0.75 17.38
N ASP A 300 10.91 -1.11 17.67
CA ASP A 300 12.08 -0.24 17.41
C ASP A 300 12.29 0.06 15.91
N LYS A 301 11.76 -0.79 15.01
CA LYS A 301 11.82 -0.61 13.56
C LYS A 301 10.66 0.20 12.97
N TYR A 302 9.62 0.50 13.76
CA TYR A 302 8.42 1.16 13.26
C TYR A 302 8.73 2.54 12.70
N LYS A 303 9.40 3.37 13.53
CA LYS A 303 9.77 4.73 13.17
C LYS A 303 10.75 4.79 12.01
N GLU A 304 11.72 3.87 11.97
CA GLU A 304 12.69 3.76 10.88
C GLU A 304 11.99 3.46 9.54
N ARG A 305 11.15 2.42 9.50
CA ARG A 305 10.43 2.03 8.28
C ARG A 305 9.40 3.06 7.83
N ALA A 306 8.72 3.70 8.77
CA ALA A 306 7.78 4.77 8.46
C ALA A 306 8.49 6.00 7.87
N LYS A 307 9.63 6.39 8.47
CA LYS A 307 10.48 7.46 7.95
C LYS A 307 10.97 7.15 6.53
N GLU A 308 11.54 5.98 6.32
CA GLU A 308 12.01 5.53 5.00
C GLU A 308 10.88 5.54 3.95
N THR A 309 9.67 5.17 4.36
CA THR A 309 8.48 5.21 3.49
C THR A 309 8.16 6.63 3.03
N LEU A 310 8.17 7.61 3.93
CA LEU A 310 7.88 9.01 3.58
C LEU A 310 9.03 9.70 2.83
N ASP A 311 10.28 9.37 3.16
CA ASP A 311 11.45 10.01 2.57
C ASP A 311 11.81 9.47 1.19
N ILE A 312 11.51 8.19 0.92
CA ILE A 312 11.94 7.51 -0.31
C ILE A 312 10.72 7.05 -1.12
N PHE A 313 9.89 6.17 -0.55
CA PHE A 313 8.88 5.45 -1.34
C PHE A 313 7.65 6.29 -1.72
N SER A 314 7.18 7.16 -0.84
CA SER A 314 6.06 8.07 -1.13
C SER A 314 6.38 9.07 -2.26
N PRO A 315 7.54 9.76 -2.27
CA PRO A 315 7.96 10.58 -3.39
C PRO A 315 8.06 9.81 -4.71
N ILE A 316 8.58 8.57 -4.67
CA ILE A 316 8.65 7.71 -5.85
C ILE A 316 7.24 7.40 -6.36
N ALA A 317 6.32 6.99 -5.48
CA ALA A 317 4.93 6.72 -5.87
C ALA A 317 4.24 7.96 -6.48
N ALA A 318 4.52 9.16 -5.96
CA ALA A 318 4.03 10.42 -6.53
C ALA A 318 4.53 10.65 -7.96
N LYS A 319 5.82 10.37 -8.19
CA LYS A 319 6.47 10.57 -9.49
C LYS A 319 5.94 9.62 -10.57
N TYR A 320 5.55 8.40 -10.19
CA TYR A 320 4.90 7.42 -11.08
C TYR A 320 3.39 7.63 -11.20
N GLU A 321 2.88 8.78 -10.77
CA GLU A 321 1.46 9.17 -10.83
C GLU A 321 0.51 8.18 -10.13
N ASN A 322 1.04 7.30 -9.28
CA ASN A 322 0.24 6.35 -8.50
C ASN A 322 -0.17 6.98 -7.16
N LEU A 323 -1.08 7.95 -7.25
CA LEU A 323 -1.58 8.71 -6.10
C LEU A 323 -2.27 7.80 -5.07
N LYS A 324 -2.85 6.68 -5.53
CA LYS A 324 -3.48 5.68 -4.67
C LYS A 324 -2.45 5.01 -3.74
N LEU A 325 -1.39 4.48 -4.33
CA LEU A 325 -0.28 3.85 -3.62
C LEU A 325 0.42 4.83 -2.69
N LYS A 326 0.70 6.04 -3.18
CA LYS A 326 1.28 7.13 -2.39
C LYS A 326 0.43 7.43 -1.15
N SER A 327 -0.87 7.62 -1.33
CA SER A 327 -1.81 7.90 -0.24
C SER A 327 -1.75 6.84 0.85
N GLU A 328 -1.79 5.57 0.45
CA GLU A 328 -1.81 4.46 1.41
C GLU A 328 -0.47 4.34 2.14
N LEU A 329 0.65 4.49 1.42
CA LEU A 329 1.98 4.54 2.03
C LEU A 329 2.10 5.68 3.06
N ASP A 330 1.62 6.88 2.71
CA ASP A 330 1.61 8.03 3.62
C ASP A 330 0.76 7.74 4.87
N ASP A 331 -0.47 7.24 4.69
CA ASP A 331 -1.38 6.91 5.80
C ASP A 331 -0.80 5.85 6.75
N LEU A 332 -0.22 4.78 6.20
CA LEU A 332 0.41 3.74 7.00
C LEU A 332 1.65 4.27 7.71
N ALA A 333 2.51 5.03 7.04
CA ALA A 333 3.70 5.59 7.66
C ALA A 333 3.35 6.55 8.81
N LEU A 334 2.39 7.45 8.61
CA LEU A 334 1.95 8.42 9.62
C LEU A 334 1.37 7.78 10.88
N LYS A 335 0.85 6.56 10.79
CA LYS A 335 0.35 5.81 11.97
C LYS A 335 1.47 5.32 12.89
N TYR A 336 2.67 5.07 12.36
CA TYR A 336 3.78 4.42 13.05
C TYR A 336 4.97 5.35 13.31
N LEU A 337 4.73 6.65 13.19
CA LEU A 337 5.64 7.74 13.55
C LEU A 337 5.33 8.27 14.93
#